data_AF-A0A2P8DRP5-F1
#
_entry.id   AF-A0A2P8DRP5-F1
#
_cell.length_a   1.000
_cell.length_b   1.000
_cell.length_c   1.000
_cell.angle_alpha   90.00
_cell.angle_beta   90.00
_cell.angle_gamma   90.00
#
_symmetry.space_group_name_H-M   'P 1'
#
loop_
_entity.id
_entity.type
_entity.pdbx_description
1 polymer ?
#
loop_
_entity_poly.entity_id
_entity_poly.type
_entity_poly.pdbx_seq_one_letter_code
_entity_poly.pdbx_strand_id
1 'polypeptide(L)'
;MTDTATVTSDDQRIWQIQAHQTLGELLKSADTAELPPLTWCVATNRILVGTTSSSAPAVVQRAAIADWAAHLGAARHPEYEPIAGLTRSVRATATLGTDHPVEVRLIADLRLDGNGNED
;
A
#
# COMPACT_ATOMS: atom_id res chain seq x y z
N MET A 1 -21.96 3.04 -25.31
CA MET A 1 -22.54 2.12 -24.32
C MET A 1 -21.44 1.14 -23.98
N THR A 2 -20.71 1.38 -22.90
CA THR A 2 -19.53 0.58 -22.54
C THR A 2 -20.02 -0.69 -21.88
N ASP A 3 -19.81 -1.83 -22.54
CA ASP A 3 -20.13 -3.15 -22.04
C ASP A 3 -19.24 -3.43 -20.81
N THR A 4 -19.78 -3.30 -19.61
CA THR A 4 -19.08 -3.74 -18.38
C THR A 4 -19.12 -5.26 -18.37
N ALA A 5 -18.14 -5.89 -19.00
CA ALA A 5 -17.94 -7.32 -18.90
C ALA A 5 -17.96 -7.73 -17.43
N THR A 6 -18.85 -8.66 -17.07
CA THR A 6 -18.99 -9.16 -15.71
C THR A 6 -17.69 -9.85 -15.28
N VAL A 7 -17.06 -9.36 -14.22
CA VAL A 7 -15.88 -9.98 -13.62
C VAL A 7 -16.26 -11.33 -13.02
N THR A 8 -15.59 -12.39 -13.45
CA THR A 8 -15.84 -13.76 -12.97
C THR A 8 -14.91 -14.14 -11.81
N SER A 9 -15.23 -15.22 -11.10
CA SER A 9 -14.33 -15.77 -10.07
C SER A 9 -13.03 -16.32 -10.66
N ASP A 10 -13.02 -16.74 -11.92
CA ASP A 10 -11.79 -17.15 -12.62
C ASP A 10 -10.88 -15.94 -12.85
N ASP A 11 -11.45 -14.80 -13.26
CA ASP A 11 -10.70 -13.55 -13.39
C ASP A 11 -10.07 -13.15 -12.05
N GLN A 12 -10.84 -13.19 -10.97
CA GLN A 12 -10.35 -12.85 -9.63
C GLN A 12 -9.20 -13.75 -9.18
N ARG A 13 -9.28 -15.06 -9.45
CA ARG A 13 -8.17 -16.00 -9.15
C ARG A 13 -6.91 -15.67 -9.94
N ILE A 14 -7.05 -15.39 -11.24
CA ILE A 14 -5.91 -14.98 -12.08
C ILE A 14 -5.29 -13.69 -11.53
N TRP A 15 -6.12 -12.73 -11.13
CA TRP A 15 -5.66 -11.45 -10.58
C TRP A 15 -4.92 -11.61 -9.25
N GLN A 16 -5.38 -12.52 -8.39
CA GLN A 16 -4.68 -12.84 -7.13
C GLN A 16 -3.32 -13.47 -7.39
N ILE A 17 -3.23 -14.39 -8.37
CA ILE A 17 -1.96 -15.02 -8.76
C ILE A 17 -0.98 -13.95 -9.27
N GLN A 18 -1.44 -13.05 -10.14
CA GLN A 18 -0.63 -11.96 -10.67
C GLN A 18 -0.16 -11.01 -9.56
N ALA A 19 -1.06 -10.57 -8.68
CA ALA A 19 -0.70 -9.71 -7.55
C ALA A 19 0.29 -10.39 -6.58
N HIS A 20 0.17 -11.72 -6.38
CA HIS A 20 1.14 -12.48 -5.59
C HIS A 20 2.53 -12.56 -6.25
N GLN A 21 2.58 -12.77 -7.57
CA GLN A 21 3.84 -12.75 -8.32
C GLN A 21 4.50 -11.37 -8.25
N THR A 22 3.73 -10.31 -8.46
CA THR A 22 4.21 -8.92 -8.30
C THR A 22 4.72 -8.66 -6.89
N LEU A 23 4.04 -9.16 -5.85
CA LEU A 23 4.53 -9.05 -4.47
C LEU A 23 5.89 -9.75 -4.30
N GLY A 24 6.06 -10.94 -4.86
CA GLY A 24 7.33 -11.68 -4.79
C GLY A 24 8.50 -10.92 -5.43
N GLU A 25 8.28 -10.28 -6.58
CA GLU A 25 9.28 -9.42 -7.23
C GLU A 25 9.53 -8.14 -6.43
N LEU A 26 8.47 -7.53 -5.92
CA LEU A 26 8.53 -6.33 -5.11
C LEU A 26 9.38 -6.55 -3.86
N LEU A 27 9.15 -7.63 -3.12
CA LEU A 27 9.90 -7.97 -1.92
C LEU A 27 11.39 -8.21 -2.20
N LYS A 28 11.75 -8.83 -3.33
CA LYS A 28 13.16 -8.99 -3.75
C LYS A 28 13.82 -7.64 -4.02
N SER A 29 13.12 -6.74 -4.72
CA SER A 29 13.63 -5.39 -5.00
C SER A 29 13.77 -4.57 -3.71
N ALA A 30 12.84 -4.74 -2.77
CA ALA A 30 12.83 -4.06 -1.49
C ALA A 30 13.97 -4.52 -0.57
N ASP A 31 14.28 -5.82 -0.57
CA ASP A 31 15.45 -6.38 0.13
C ASP A 31 16.77 -5.79 -0.40
N THR A 32 16.89 -5.69 -1.72
CA THR A 32 18.07 -5.06 -2.36
C THR A 32 18.20 -3.58 -2.01
N ALA A 33 17.07 -2.89 -1.82
CA ALA A 33 17.00 -1.48 -1.44
C ALA A 33 16.95 -1.25 0.08
N GLU A 34 17.08 -2.30 0.89
CA GLU A 34 17.04 -2.27 2.35
C GLU A 34 15.79 -1.58 2.93
N LEU A 35 14.64 -1.74 2.27
CA LEU A 35 13.40 -1.06 2.69
C LEU A 35 12.83 -1.65 3.99
N PRO A 36 12.21 -0.82 4.85
CA PRO A 36 11.52 -1.30 6.04
C PRO A 36 10.44 -2.33 5.70
N PRO A 37 10.29 -3.42 6.47
CA PRO A 37 9.28 -4.43 6.18
C PRO A 37 7.86 -3.89 6.37
N LEU A 38 6.95 -4.31 5.49
CA LEU A 38 5.51 -4.05 5.58
C LEU A 38 4.74 -5.35 5.69
N THR A 39 3.55 -5.29 6.28
CA THR A 39 2.53 -6.33 6.16
C THR A 39 1.81 -6.16 4.82
N TRP A 40 1.64 -7.26 4.09
CA TRP A 40 1.04 -7.23 2.75
C TRP A 40 -0.29 -7.99 2.70
N CYS A 41 -1.27 -7.40 2.01
CA CYS A 41 -2.56 -8.01 1.70
C CYS A 41 -2.75 -8.07 0.18
N VAL A 42 -3.01 -9.28 -0.35
CA VAL A 42 -3.35 -9.51 -1.77
C VAL A 42 -4.86 -9.57 -1.91
N ALA A 43 -5.46 -8.56 -2.55
CA ALA A 43 -6.90 -8.49 -2.78
C ALA A 43 -7.32 -9.23 -4.05
N THR A 44 -8.63 -9.52 -4.17
CA THR A 44 -9.23 -10.22 -5.33
C THR A 44 -9.40 -9.34 -6.58
N ASN A 45 -8.96 -8.08 -6.53
CA ASN A 45 -9.22 -7.06 -7.55
C ASN A 45 -7.94 -6.37 -8.05
N ARG A 46 -6.83 -7.11 -8.16
CA ARG A 46 -5.50 -6.61 -8.58
C ARG A 46 -4.92 -5.50 -7.69
N ILE A 47 -5.37 -5.43 -6.44
CA ILE A 47 -4.81 -4.50 -5.46
C ILE A 47 -3.89 -5.26 -4.52
N LEU A 48 -2.69 -4.71 -4.33
CA LEU A 48 -1.75 -5.10 -3.32
C LEU A 48 -1.68 -3.98 -2.28
N VAL A 49 -2.00 -4.27 -1.01
CA VAL A 49 -1.96 -3.28 0.07
C VAL A 49 -0.78 -3.58 0.99
N GLY A 50 0.14 -2.64 1.11
CA GLY A 50 1.24 -2.65 2.07
C GLY A 50 0.94 -1.74 3.25
N THR A 51 1.02 -2.27 4.47
CA THR A 51 0.77 -1.52 5.70
C THR A 51 1.94 -1.61 6.67
N THR A 52 2.24 -0.51 7.34
CA THR A 52 3.23 -0.48 8.42
C THR A 52 2.77 -1.28 9.64
N SER A 53 3.71 -1.70 10.49
CA SER A 53 3.36 -2.25 11.79
C SER A 53 2.75 -1.17 12.67
N SER A 54 1.58 -1.44 13.25
CA SER A 54 0.90 -0.51 14.18
C SER A 54 1.61 -0.36 15.52
N SER A 55 2.60 -1.21 15.80
CA SER A 55 3.47 -1.11 16.99
C SER A 55 4.65 -0.16 16.81
N ALA A 56 4.92 0.29 15.57
CA ALA A 56 6.01 1.23 15.32
C ALA A 56 5.59 2.68 15.65
N PRO A 57 6.50 3.55 16.13
CA PRO A 57 6.22 4.97 16.32
C PRO A 57 5.74 5.65 15.03
N ALA A 58 4.90 6.69 15.15
CA ALA A 58 4.28 7.34 13.99
C ALA A 58 5.32 7.92 13.00
N VAL A 59 6.41 8.47 13.53
CA VAL A 59 7.53 8.96 12.71
C VAL A 59 8.18 7.84 11.87
N VAL A 60 8.34 6.64 12.44
CA VAL A 60 8.91 5.48 11.75
C VAL A 60 7.96 4.97 10.68
N GLN A 61 6.66 4.92 10.99
CA GLN A 61 5.65 4.52 10.01
C GLN A 61 5.60 5.48 8.81
N ARG A 62 5.64 6.80 9.05
CA ARG A 62 5.68 7.78 7.96
C ARG A 62 6.94 7.65 7.11
N ALA A 63 8.10 7.50 7.74
CA ALA A 63 9.37 7.32 7.04
C ALA A 63 9.31 6.08 6.13
N ALA A 64 8.80 4.96 6.65
CA ALA A 64 8.63 3.74 5.85
C ALA A 64 7.73 3.98 4.62
N ILE A 65 6.58 4.64 4.76
CA ILE A 65 5.73 4.95 3.60
C ILE A 65 6.45 5.87 2.59
N ALA A 66 7.25 6.83 3.06
CA ALA A 66 8.02 7.72 2.19
C ALA A 66 9.10 6.97 1.40
N ASP A 67 9.85 6.07 2.05
CA ASP A 67 10.89 5.27 1.41
C ASP A 67 10.30 4.32 0.36
N TRP A 68 9.22 3.63 0.72
CA TRP A 68 8.49 2.77 -0.21
C TRP A 68 7.88 3.56 -1.38
N ALA A 69 7.33 4.75 -1.13
CA ALA A 69 6.78 5.59 -2.19
C ALA A 69 7.88 6.04 -3.16
N ALA A 70 9.05 6.42 -2.65
CA ALA A 70 10.19 6.79 -3.48
C ALA A 70 10.69 5.61 -4.32
N HIS A 71 10.85 4.42 -3.73
CA HIS A 71 11.27 3.20 -4.43
C HIS A 71 10.30 2.82 -5.57
N LEU A 72 9.00 2.96 -5.33
CA LEU A 72 7.97 2.61 -6.30
C LEU A 72 7.68 3.71 -7.34
N GLY A 73 8.23 4.92 -7.17
CA GLY A 73 7.78 6.10 -7.92
C GLY A 73 6.29 6.41 -7.67
N ALA A 74 5.78 6.08 -6.48
CA ALA A 74 4.38 6.18 -6.14
C ALA A 74 3.94 7.64 -5.93
N ALA A 75 2.70 7.96 -6.33
CA ALA A 75 2.08 9.24 -6.01
C ALA A 75 1.68 9.26 -4.53
N ARG A 76 2.17 10.25 -3.77
CA ARG A 76 1.74 10.49 -2.38
C ARG A 76 0.43 11.25 -2.35
N HIS A 77 -0.47 10.81 -1.50
CA HIS A 77 -1.73 11.51 -1.25
C HIS A 77 -1.59 12.47 -0.07
N PRO A 78 -2.39 13.55 -0.01
CA PRO A 78 -2.48 14.38 1.18
C PRO A 78 -2.85 13.52 2.41
N GLU A 79 -2.16 13.77 3.52
CA GLU A 79 -2.51 13.14 4.79
C GLU A 79 -3.91 13.61 5.22
N TYR A 80 -4.71 12.71 5.78
CA TYR A 80 -6.03 13.05 6.28
C TYR A 80 -6.34 12.31 7.57
N GLU A 81 -7.27 12.85 8.37
CA GLU A 81 -7.67 12.25 9.64
C GLU A 81 -8.94 11.41 9.44
N PRO A 82 -8.84 10.08 9.33
CA PRO A 82 -10.03 9.22 9.22
C PRO A 82 -10.88 9.27 10.50
N ILE A 83 -10.24 9.53 11.64
CA ILE A 83 -10.88 9.75 12.93
C ILE A 83 -10.24 11.01 13.53
N ALA A 84 -11.00 12.09 13.57
CA ALA A 84 -10.52 13.40 13.98
C ALA A 84 -9.81 13.35 15.34
N GLY A 85 -8.59 13.88 15.40
CA GLY A 85 -7.78 13.97 16.62
C GLY A 85 -7.29 12.63 17.19
N LEU A 86 -7.50 11.50 16.50
CA LEU A 86 -7.07 10.18 16.98
C LEU A 86 -6.13 9.47 16.00
N THR A 87 -6.39 9.62 14.71
CA THR A 87 -5.62 8.94 13.67
C THR A 87 -5.33 9.88 12.51
N ARG A 88 -4.11 9.84 11.99
CA ARG A 88 -3.74 10.45 10.71
C ARG A 88 -3.29 9.36 9.73
N SER A 89 -3.87 9.33 8.54
CA SER A 89 -3.55 8.33 7.50
C SER A 89 -2.56 8.91 6.49
N VAL A 90 -1.45 8.21 6.27
CA VAL A 90 -0.47 8.51 5.21
C VAL A 90 -0.61 7.47 4.12
N ARG A 91 -0.68 7.91 2.86
CA ARG A 91 -0.93 7.02 1.73
C ARG A 91 -0.08 7.33 0.51
N ALA A 92 0.25 6.28 -0.24
CA ALA A 92 0.82 6.41 -1.57
C ALA A 92 0.28 5.30 -2.50
N THR A 93 0.24 5.57 -3.80
CA THR A 93 -0.24 4.62 -4.80
C THR A 93 0.69 4.54 -5.99
N ALA A 94 1.00 3.32 -6.42
CA ALA A 94 1.74 3.04 -7.65
C ALA A 94 0.99 2.00 -8.48
N THR A 95 1.38 1.89 -9.74
CA THR A 95 0.91 0.83 -10.64
C THR A 95 2.12 0.10 -11.19
N LEU A 96 2.16 -1.22 -11.03
CA LEU A 96 3.26 -2.07 -11.48
C LEU A 96 2.80 -3.01 -12.60
N GLY A 97 3.67 -3.22 -13.59
CA GLY A 97 3.42 -4.08 -14.76
C GLY A 97 2.73 -3.35 -15.93
N THR A 98 2.85 -3.91 -17.13
CA THR A 98 2.33 -3.31 -18.38
C THR A 98 1.05 -3.99 -18.90
N ASP A 99 0.98 -5.32 -18.85
CA ASP A 99 -0.11 -6.07 -19.49
C ASP A 99 -1.31 -6.27 -18.56
N HIS A 100 -1.03 -6.47 -17.28
CA HIS A 100 -2.02 -6.62 -16.22
C HIS A 100 -1.59 -5.81 -15.00
N PRO A 101 -1.81 -4.49 -15.03
CA PRO A 101 -1.32 -3.61 -13.98
C PRO A 101 -1.90 -4.00 -12.61
N VAL A 102 -1.00 -4.13 -11.64
CA VAL A 102 -1.34 -4.31 -10.22
C VAL A 102 -1.23 -2.95 -9.55
N GLU A 103 -2.32 -2.53 -8.89
CA GLU A 103 -2.32 -1.30 -8.11
C GLU A 103 -1.71 -1.59 -6.73
N VAL A 104 -0.64 -0.89 -6.38
CA VAL A 104 0.01 -0.99 -5.08
C VAL A 104 -0.43 0.20 -4.23
N ARG A 105 -1.03 -0.08 -3.08
CA ARG A 105 -1.45 0.93 -2.09
C ARG A 105 -0.62 0.78 -0.83
N LEU A 106 0.10 1.83 -0.47
CA LEU A 106 0.83 1.94 0.78
C LEU A 106 -0.02 2.74 1.77
N ILE A 107 -0.25 2.21 2.97
CA ILE A 107 -1.10 2.84 3.98
C ILE A 107 -0.43 2.73 5.35
N ALA A 108 -0.33 3.85 6.07
CA ALA A 108 -0.04 3.88 7.49
C ALA A 108 -1.11 4.70 8.21
N ASP A 109 -1.66 4.14 9.28
CA ASP A 109 -2.58 4.84 10.18
C ASP A 109 -1.82 5.19 11.45
N LEU A 110 -1.40 6.45 11.52
CA LEU A 110 -0.60 7.02 12.60
C LEU A 110 -1.49 7.35 13.78
N ARG A 111 -1.14 6.87 14.97
CA ARG A 111 -1.82 7.29 16.21
C ARG A 111 -1.34 8.66 16.61
N LEU A 112 -2.30 9.50 16.99
CA LEU A 112 -2.05 10.81 17.57
C LEU A 112 -2.24 10.74 19.09
N ASP A 113 -1.44 11.50 19.82
CA ASP A 113 -1.62 11.73 21.26
C ASP A 113 -2.87 12.59 21.54
N GLY A 114 -3.21 12.76 22.81
CA GLY A 114 -4.37 13.56 23.23
C GLY A 114 -4.30 15.05 22.86
N ASN A 115 -3.17 15.53 22.35
CA ASN A 115 -2.96 16.89 21.86
C ASN A 115 -2.93 16.98 20.31
N GLY A 116 -3.13 15.87 19.61
CA GLY A 116 -3.07 15.80 18.15
C GLY A 116 -1.63 15.76 17.59
N ASN A 117 -0.63 15.56 18.44
CA ASN A 117 0.75 15.32 18.05
C ASN A 117 1.00 13.83 17.82
N GLU A 118 2.08 13.53 17.13
CA GLU A 118 2.52 12.14 16.94
C GLU A 118 3.32 11.68 18.16
N ASP A 119 3.04 10.47 18.61
CA ASP A 119 3.73 9.78 19.72
C ASP A 119 5.04 9.11 19.24
#